data_AF-A0A4S0MPH4-F1
#
_entry.id   AF-A0A4S0MPH4-F1
#
_cell.length_a   1.000
_cell.length_b   1.000
_cell.length_c   1.000
_cell.angle_alpha   90.00
_cell.angle_beta   90.00
_cell.angle_gamma   90.00
#
_symmetry.space_group_name_H-M   'P 1'
#
loop_
_entity.id
_entity.type
_entity.pdbx_description
1 polymer ?
#
loop_
_entity_poly.entity_id
_entity_poly.type
_entity_poly.pdbx_seq_one_letter_code
_entity_poly.pdbx_strand_id
1 'polypeptide(L)'
;VLLNALFGLNIYAHGFNILSFWGLTLTYVYFQIPLMVVIIVPAIDGLKKEWGEAAATLGATTAQYWRMVVIPVIWPSFLGTVILLFANAFGAIATAYALTGSS
;
A
#
# COMPACT_ATOMS: atom_id res chain seq x y z
N VAL A 1 -21.33 -17.12 -2.94
CA VAL A 1 -22.11 -18.18 -3.63
C VAL A 1 -21.21 -19.25 -4.24
N LEU A 2 -20.24 -18.89 -5.10
CA LEU A 2 -19.30 -19.85 -5.73
C LEU A 2 -18.44 -20.68 -4.75
N LEU A 3 -17.88 -20.07 -3.71
CA LEU A 3 -17.07 -20.75 -2.68
C LEU A 3 -17.87 -21.75 -1.83
N ASN A 4 -19.14 -21.44 -1.57
CA ASN A 4 -20.03 -22.29 -0.76
C ASN A 4 -20.49 -23.52 -1.57
N ALA A 5 -20.73 -23.34 -2.87
CA ALA A 5 -21.17 -24.40 -3.77
C ALA A 5 -20.06 -25.39 -4.16
N LEU A 6 -18.79 -24.96 -4.18
CA LEU A 6 -17.67 -25.80 -4.63
C LEU A 6 -16.84 -26.41 -3.48
N PHE A 7 -16.76 -25.75 -2.32
CA PHE A 7 -15.89 -26.19 -1.22
C PHE A 7 -16.62 -26.44 0.10
N GLY A 8 -17.94 -26.21 0.20
CA GLY A 8 -18.70 -26.37 1.45
C GLY A 8 -18.25 -25.43 2.58
N LEU A 9 -17.36 -24.48 2.28
CA LEU A 9 -16.80 -23.54 3.25
C LEU A 9 -17.67 -22.29 3.30
N ASN A 10 -18.54 -22.24 4.32
CA ASN A 10 -19.32 -21.06 4.63
C ASN A 10 -18.51 -20.09 5.49
N ILE A 11 -17.70 -19.26 4.84
CA ILE A 11 -16.90 -18.19 5.47
C ILE A 11 -17.75 -17.23 6.33
N TYR A 12 -19.03 -17.03 5.99
CA TYR A 12 -19.94 -16.22 6.80
C TYR A 12 -20.40 -16.94 8.09
N ALA A 13 -20.48 -18.29 8.09
CA ALA A 13 -20.80 -19.08 9.27
C ALA A 13 -19.61 -19.18 10.26
N HIS A 14 -18.38 -18.94 9.80
CA HIS A 14 -17.18 -18.89 10.64
C HIS A 14 -16.85 -17.48 11.16
N GLY A 15 -17.76 -16.51 11.02
CA GLY A 15 -17.62 -15.15 11.55
C GLY A 15 -16.86 -14.16 10.66
N PHE A 16 -16.49 -14.55 9.43
CA PHE A 16 -15.83 -13.64 8.49
C PHE A 16 -16.88 -12.76 7.79
N ASN A 17 -16.95 -11.50 8.23
CA ASN A 17 -17.81 -10.49 7.62
C ASN A 17 -16.93 -9.44 6.91
N ILE A 18 -17.24 -9.11 5.67
CA ILE A 18 -16.53 -8.06 4.91
C ILE A 18 -16.71 -6.69 5.58
N LEU A 19 -17.82 -6.51 6.30
CA LEU A 19 -18.12 -5.33 7.11
C LEU A 19 -17.44 -5.37 8.50
N SER A 20 -16.75 -6.46 8.86
CA SER A 20 -15.91 -6.47 10.06
C SER A 20 -14.68 -5.60 9.85
N PHE A 21 -14.04 -5.16 10.95
CA PHE A 21 -12.81 -4.39 10.91
C PHE A 21 -11.78 -4.97 9.93
N TRP A 22 -11.48 -6.28 10.03
CA TRP A 22 -10.51 -6.96 9.18
C TRP A 22 -10.95 -7.06 7.71
N GLY A 23 -12.24 -7.26 7.45
CA GLY A 23 -12.80 -7.30 6.09
C GLY A 23 -12.72 -5.94 5.39
N LEU A 24 -13.04 -4.87 6.13
CA LEU A 24 -12.93 -3.49 5.65
C LEU A 24 -11.47 -3.13 5.44
N THR A 25 -10.58 -3.40 6.40
CA THR A 25 -9.15 -3.13 6.26
C THR A 25 -8.56 -3.80 5.01
N LEU A 26 -8.86 -5.09 4.78
CA LEU A 26 -8.38 -5.79 3.59
C LEU A 26 -8.90 -5.16 2.29
N THR A 27 -10.17 -4.78 2.27
CA THR A 27 -10.80 -4.12 1.12
C THR A 27 -10.14 -2.76 0.84
N TYR A 28 -9.90 -1.95 1.88
CA TYR A 28 -9.22 -0.66 1.75
C TYR A 28 -7.77 -0.83 1.27
N VAL A 29 -7.02 -1.77 1.83
CA VAL A 29 -5.64 -2.07 1.39
C VAL A 29 -5.61 -2.48 -0.07
N TYR A 30 -6.57 -3.29 -0.52
CA TYR A 30 -6.68 -3.69 -1.92
C TYR A 30 -6.84 -2.48 -2.86
N PHE A 31 -7.65 -1.48 -2.49
CA PHE A 31 -7.79 -0.25 -3.27
C PHE A 31 -6.57 0.69 -3.16
N GLN A 32 -5.90 0.70 -2.01
CA GLN A 32 -4.75 1.56 -1.77
C GLN A 32 -3.47 1.07 -2.46
N ILE A 33 -3.27 -0.25 -2.65
CA ILE A 33 -2.05 -0.79 -3.27
C ILE A 33 -1.84 -0.24 -4.70
N PRO A 34 -2.81 -0.28 -5.63
CA PRO A 34 -2.64 0.30 -6.95
C PRO A 34 -2.33 1.80 -6.90
N LEU A 35 -3.02 2.55 -6.04
CA LEU A 35 -2.79 3.98 -5.88
C LEU A 35 -1.39 4.28 -5.35
N MET A 36 -0.91 3.49 -4.38
CA MET A 36 0.46 3.55 -3.87
C MET A 36 1.48 3.34 -4.99
N VAL A 37 1.29 2.32 -5.83
CA VAL A 37 2.19 2.03 -6.95
C VAL A 37 2.26 3.23 -7.90
N VAL A 38 1.12 3.81 -8.27
CA VAL A 38 1.06 4.99 -9.15
C VAL A 38 1.86 6.17 -8.59
N ILE A 39 1.84 6.38 -7.27
CA ILE A 39 2.52 7.50 -6.63
C ILE A 39 4.02 7.22 -6.42
N ILE A 40 4.39 6.00 -6.02
CA ILE A 40 5.76 5.66 -5.61
C ILE A 40 6.67 5.35 -6.80
N VAL A 41 6.14 4.86 -7.92
CA VAL A 41 6.92 4.50 -9.11
C VAL A 41 7.80 5.66 -9.62
N PRO A 42 7.30 6.90 -9.79
CA PRO A 42 8.14 8.04 -10.17
C PRO A 42 9.30 8.31 -9.20
N ALA A 43 9.12 8.05 -7.90
CA ALA A 43 10.18 8.22 -6.92
C ALA A 43 11.27 7.13 -7.04
N ILE A 44 10.88 5.92 -7.43
CA ILE A 44 11.80 4.82 -7.73
C ILE A 44 12.51 5.05 -9.06
N ASP A 45 11.80 5.49 -10.10
CA ASP A 45 12.38 5.82 -11.41
C ASP A 45 13.35 7.01 -11.34
N GLY A 46 13.22 7.86 -10.33
CA GLY A 46 14.17 8.92 -10.02
C GLY A 46 15.53 8.43 -9.51
N LEU A 47 15.67 7.14 -9.15
CA LEU A 47 16.94 6.57 -8.72
C LEU A 47 17.91 6.46 -9.90
N LYS A 48 19.04 7.14 -9.77
CA LYS A 48 20.10 7.16 -10.79
C LYS A 48 20.97 5.92 -10.70
N LYS A 49 21.25 5.28 -11.84
CA LYS A 49 22.11 4.09 -11.93
C LYS A 49 23.53 4.39 -11.43
N GLU A 50 24.00 5.59 -11.70
CA GLU A 50 25.32 6.11 -11.33
C GLU A 50 25.54 6.11 -9.81
N TRP A 51 24.48 6.20 -9.00
CA TRP A 51 24.61 6.13 -7.54
C TRP A 51 25.03 4.74 -7.06
N GLY A 52 24.56 3.68 -7.73
CA GLY A 52 24.98 2.31 -7.43
C GLY A 52 26.43 2.06 -7.84
N GLU A 53 26.82 2.55 -9.02
CA GLU A 53 28.19 2.46 -9.54
C GLU A 53 29.19 3.25 -8.68
N ALA A 54 28.81 4.45 -8.24
CA ALA A 54 29.61 5.27 -7.32
C ALA A 54 29.75 4.60 -5.94
N ALA A 55 28.66 4.07 -5.38
CA ALA A 55 28.71 3.35 -4.10
C ALA A 55 29.60 2.10 -4.18
N ALA A 56 29.51 1.33 -5.27
CA ALA A 56 30.37 0.17 -5.50
C ALA A 56 31.85 0.56 -5.66
N THR A 57 32.15 1.67 -6.35
CA THR A 57 33.51 2.20 -6.51
C THR A 57 34.13 2.62 -5.18
N LEU A 58 33.31 3.12 -4.25
CA LEU A 58 33.70 3.45 -2.87
C LEU A 58 33.83 2.20 -1.96
N GLY A 59 33.63 1.00 -2.50
CA GLY A 59 33.71 -0.26 -1.75
C GLY A 59 32.45 -0.59 -0.93
N ALA A 60 31.32 0.07 -1.18
CA ALA A 60 30.09 -0.23 -0.48
C ALA A 60 29.48 -1.57 -0.92
N THR A 61 29.02 -2.35 0.05
CA THR A 61 28.21 -3.55 -0.18
C THR A 61 26.79 -3.19 -0.65
N THR A 62 26.09 -4.13 -1.28
CA THR A 62 24.70 -3.93 -1.72
C THR A 62 23.78 -3.51 -0.56
N ALA A 63 23.95 -4.09 0.62
CA ALA A 63 23.17 -3.72 1.81
C ALA A 63 23.42 -2.27 2.25
N GLN A 64 24.66 -1.79 2.17
CA GLN A 64 25.00 -0.39 2.46
C GLN A 64 24.37 0.54 1.41
N TYR A 65 24.42 0.19 0.12
CA TYR A 65 23.76 0.98 -0.93
C TYR A 65 22.25 1.12 -0.66
N TRP A 66 21.56 0.04 -0.33
CA TRP A 66 20.13 0.10 0.00
C TRP A 66 19.85 0.98 1.22
N ARG A 67 20.59 0.79 2.32
CA ARG A 67 20.36 1.51 3.58
C ARG A 67 20.79 2.98 3.54
N MET A 68 21.86 3.30 2.82
CA MET A 68 22.50 4.62 2.87
C MET A 68 22.16 5.50 1.66
N VAL A 69 21.76 4.90 0.54
CA VAL A 69 21.43 5.65 -0.69
C VAL A 69 19.96 5.48 -1.03
N VAL A 70 19.50 4.25 -1.29
CA VAL A 70 18.14 4.04 -1.82
C VAL A 70 17.08 4.46 -0.81
N ILE A 71 17.11 3.92 0.41
CA ILE A 71 16.10 4.19 1.45
C ILE A 71 16.01 5.69 1.77
N PRO A 72 17.11 6.40 2.09
CA PRO A 72 17.03 7.83 2.42
C PRO A 72 16.55 8.69 1.26
N VAL A 73 16.84 8.33 0.01
CA VAL A 73 16.36 9.08 -1.16
C VAL A 73 14.86 8.89 -1.40
N ILE A 74 14.35 7.67 -1.28
CA ILE A 74 12.92 7.40 -1.47
C ILE A 74 12.08 7.79 -0.24
N TRP A 75 12.70 7.93 0.94
CA TRP A 75 12.01 8.15 2.21
C TRP A 75 11.07 9.37 2.22
N PRO A 76 11.47 10.57 1.75
CA PRO A 76 10.58 11.73 1.73
C PRO A 76 9.34 11.50 0.86
N SER A 77 9.53 10.91 -0.33
CA SER A 77 8.42 10.58 -1.25
C SER A 77 7.53 9.48 -0.68
N PHE A 78 8.11 8.49 0.00
CA PHE A 78 7.37 7.44 0.68
C PHE A 78 6.48 8.01 1.79
N LEU A 79 7.02 8.89 2.64
CA LEU A 79 6.24 9.56 3.68
C LEU A 79 5.08 10.40 3.09
N GLY A 80 5.35 11.14 2.02
CA GLY A 80 4.30 11.88 1.29
C GLY A 80 3.21 10.96 0.75
N THR A 81 3.60 9.80 0.19
CA THR A 81 2.67 8.78 -0.31
C THR A 81 1.82 8.20 0.82
N VAL A 82 2.41 7.88 1.97
CA VAL A 82 1.69 7.38 3.15
C VAL A 82 0.66 8.38 3.64
N ILE A 83 1.03 9.66 3.76
CA ILE A 83 0.11 10.73 4.19
C ILE A 83 -1.05 10.88 3.19
N LEU A 84 -0.76 10.86 1.89
CA LEU A 84 -1.76 10.95 0.83
C LEU A 84 -2.75 9.77 0.86
N LEU A 85 -2.23 8.55 0.97
CA LEU A 85 -3.04 7.33 1.06
C LEU A 85 -3.90 7.31 2.32
N PHE A 86 -3.36 7.78 3.44
CA PHE A 86 -4.07 7.92 4.69
C PHE A 86 -5.23 8.92 4.56
N ALA A 87 -4.97 10.11 4.02
CA ALA A 87 -6.00 11.12 3.77
C ALA A 87 -7.08 10.59 2.81
N ASN A 88 -6.69 9.85 1.76
CA ASN A 88 -7.62 9.22 0.83
C ASN A 88 -8.55 8.19 1.51
N ALA A 89 -8.02 7.35 2.41
CA ALA A 89 -8.84 6.41 3.17
C ALA A 89 -9.85 7.12 4.09
N PHE A 90 -9.44 8.19 4.78
CA PHE A 90 -10.37 9.01 5.59
C PHE A 90 -11.47 9.65 4.74
N GLY A 91 -11.11 10.20 3.57
CA GLY A 91 -12.08 10.76 2.63
C GLY A 91 -13.11 9.73 2.16
N ALA A 92 -12.65 8.51 1.82
CA ALA A 92 -13.54 7.43 1.38
C ALA A 92 -14.54 7.00 2.48
N ILE A 93 -14.13 7.01 3.76
CA ILE A 93 -15.05 6.75 4.88
C ILE A 93 -16.14 7.83 4.94
N ALA A 94 -15.77 9.11 4.81
CA ALA A 94 -16.75 10.20 4.82
C ALA A 94 -17.76 10.09 3.66
N THR A 95 -17.30 9.71 2.47
CA THR A 95 -18.18 9.44 1.32
C THR A 95 -19.10 8.25 1.55
N ALA A 96 -18.57 7.14 2.06
CA ALA A 96 -19.37 5.95 2.36
C ALA A 96 -20.44 6.27 3.42
N TYR A 97 -20.06 6.94 4.51
CA TYR A 97 -20.99 7.36 5.55
C TYR A 97 -22.08 8.30 5.03
N ALA A 98 -21.73 9.26 4.16
CA ALA A 98 -22.72 10.17 3.56
C ALA A 98 -23.74 9.43 2.67
N LEU A 99 -23.32 8.37 1.98
CA LEU A 99 -24.18 7.57 1.11
C LEU A 99 -25.00 6.51 1.86
N THR A 100 -24.47 5.95 2.96
CA THR A 100 -25.14 4.89 3.73
C THR A 100 -25.87 5.38 4.98
N GLY A 101 -25.62 6.61 5.42
CA GLY A 101 -26.15 7.19 6.66
C GLY A 101 -27.48 7.94 6.54
N SER A 102 -28.16 7.91 5.39
CA SER A 102 -29.50 8.51 5.18
C SER A 102 -30.65 7.50 5.29
N SER A 103 -30.62 6.58 6.25
CA SER A 103 -31.76 5.70 6.55
C SER A 103 -31.93 5.53 8.05
#